data_AF-A0A6I5CU80-F1
#
_entry.id   AF-A0A6I5CU80-F1
#
_cell.length_a   1.000
_cell.length_b   1.000
_cell.length_c   1.000
_cell.angle_alpha   90.00
_cell.angle_beta   90.00
_cell.angle_gamma   90.00
#
_symmetry.space_group_name_H-M   'P 1'
#
loop_
_entity.id
_entity.type
_entity.pdbx_description
1 polymer ?
#
loop_
_entity_poly.entity_id
_entity_poly.type
_entity_poly.pdbx_seq_one_letter_code
_entity_poly.pdbx_strand_id
1 'polypeptide(L)'
;LRATLAAARRHLAPGGRLLIGDGFWEATPSAEAVEMLGDLGDLPAVLDTVAAEGWTPVGGHISSRRELDAYEWAWTGSLASWALDRPGDPDSAQALATAAEHREEWLHGYRDSFGFVCLVLRPSSG
;
A
#
# COMPACT_ATOMS: atom_id res chain seq x y z
N LEU A 1 0.78 10.75 -0.74
CA LEU A 1 1.46 11.30 0.46
C LEU A 1 1.16 12.77 0.87
N ARG A 2 1.58 13.81 0.13
CA ARG A 2 1.59 15.23 0.61
C ARG A 2 0.25 15.73 1.15
N ALA A 3 -0.84 15.56 0.39
CA ALA A 3 -2.17 15.99 0.81
C ALA A 3 -2.62 15.34 2.13
N THR A 4 -2.29 14.06 2.32
CA THR A 4 -2.56 13.31 3.56
C THR A 4 -1.80 13.89 4.75
N LEU A 5 -0.50 14.19 4.57
CA LEU A 5 0.33 14.79 5.62
C LEU A 5 -0.18 16.18 6.02
N ALA A 6 -0.55 17.02 5.05
CA ALA A 6 -1.12 18.34 5.29
C ALA A 6 -2.48 18.26 5.99
N ALA A 7 -3.34 17.31 5.61
CA ALA A 7 -4.63 17.11 6.24
C ALA A 7 -4.48 16.60 7.68
N ALA A 8 -3.67 15.56 7.89
CA ALA A 8 -3.46 14.93 9.20
C ALA A 8 -2.91 15.92 10.24
N ARG A 9 -2.04 16.85 9.83
CA ARG A 9 -1.49 17.89 10.71
C ARG A 9 -2.58 18.68 11.44
N ARG A 10 -3.70 18.98 10.77
CA ARG A 10 -4.80 19.78 11.34
C ARG A 10 -5.58 19.05 12.44
N HIS A 11 -5.40 17.72 12.54
CA HIS A 11 -6.12 16.87 13.49
C HIS A 11 -5.24 16.39 14.65
N LEU A 12 -3.96 16.78 14.68
CA LEU A 12 -3.02 16.31 15.69
C LEU A 12 -3.12 17.14 16.97
N ALA A 13 -3.40 16.48 18.10
CA ALA A 13 -3.29 17.12 19.41
C ALA A 13 -1.82 17.47 19.73
N PRO A 14 -1.57 18.43 20.65
CA PRO A 14 -0.21 18.74 21.10
C PRO A 14 0.55 17.49 21.56
N GLY A 15 1.74 17.26 21.01
CA GLY A 15 2.56 16.07 21.29
C GLY A 15 2.10 14.78 20.62
N GLY A 16 1.05 14.82 19.79
CA GLY A 16 0.55 13.68 19.04
C GLY A 16 1.54 13.14 18.02
N ARG A 17 1.26 11.93 17.54
CA ARG A 17 2.04 11.22 16.52
C ARG A 17 1.11 10.78 15.39
N LEU A 18 1.62 10.79 14.17
CA LEU A 18 0.91 10.30 13.00
C LEU A 18 1.46 8.94 12.59
N LEU A 19 0.61 7.94 12.41
CA LEU A 19 0.97 6.71 11.71
C LEU A 19 0.45 6.83 10.28
N ILE A 20 1.33 6.63 9.30
CA ILE A 20 0.97 6.60 7.88
C ILE A 20 1.57 5.36 7.22
N GLY A 21 0.81 4.75 6.32
CA GLY A 21 1.30 3.73 5.39
C GLY A 21 1.30 4.29 3.97
N ASP A 22 2.36 4.04 3.21
CA ASP A 22 2.40 4.38 1.78
C ASP A 22 3.14 3.30 0.97
N GLY A 23 2.75 3.17 -0.30
CA GLY A 23 3.42 2.28 -1.25
C GLY A 23 4.65 2.96 -1.86
N PHE A 24 5.64 2.17 -2.23
CA PHE A 24 6.84 2.63 -2.94
C PHE A 24 7.39 1.54 -3.85
N TRP A 25 8.25 1.91 -4.79
CA TRP A 25 9.03 0.98 -5.60
C TRP A 25 10.28 0.53 -4.84
N GLU A 26 10.28 -0.72 -4.37
CA GLU A 26 11.41 -1.37 -3.69
C GLU A 26 12.49 -1.82 -4.69
N ALA A 27 12.07 -2.15 -5.91
CA ALA A 27 12.94 -2.41 -7.04
C ALA A 27 12.37 -1.73 -8.30
N THR A 28 13.16 -1.68 -9.37
CA THR A 28 12.73 -1.10 -10.65
C THR A 28 11.45 -1.78 -11.14
N PRO A 29 10.34 -1.05 -11.31
CA PRO A 29 9.08 -1.62 -11.78
C PRO A 29 9.10 -1.88 -13.28
N SER A 30 8.25 -2.80 -13.73
CA SER A 30 7.90 -2.93 -15.15
C SER A 30 7.02 -1.75 -15.59
N ALA A 31 6.92 -1.50 -16.91
CA ALA A 31 6.02 -0.49 -17.43
C ALA A 31 4.55 -0.77 -17.08
N GLU A 32 4.16 -2.05 -17.10
CA GLU A 32 2.83 -2.51 -16.70
C GLU A 32 2.54 -2.22 -15.22
N ALA A 33 3.50 -2.49 -14.32
CA ALA A 33 3.36 -2.17 -12.90
C ALA A 33 3.16 -0.66 -12.67
N VAL A 34 3.87 0.19 -13.43
CA VAL A 34 3.69 1.65 -13.37
C VAL A 34 2.33 2.09 -13.92
N GLU A 35 1.85 1.48 -14.99
CA GLU A 35 0.52 1.75 -15.54
C GLU A 35 -0.59 1.41 -14.52
N MET A 36 -0.42 0.30 -13.80
CA MET A 36 -1.39 -0.17 -12.81
C MET A 36 -1.39 0.61 -11.50
N LEU A 37 -0.21 0.79 -10.89
CA LEU A 37 -0.09 1.36 -9.54
C LEU A 37 0.25 2.86 -9.54
N GLY A 38 0.59 3.40 -10.71
CA GLY A 38 1.10 4.77 -10.85
C GLY A 38 2.58 4.88 -10.48
N ASP A 39 3.09 6.10 -10.54
CA ASP A 39 4.48 6.39 -10.18
C ASP A 39 4.62 6.65 -8.67
N LEU A 40 4.85 5.58 -7.90
CA LEU A 40 4.91 5.60 -6.44
C LEU A 40 6.20 6.26 -5.87
N GLY A 41 7.25 6.42 -6.68
CA GLY A 41 8.60 6.78 -6.21
C GLY A 41 9.26 5.68 -5.38
N ASP A 42 10.55 5.85 -5.06
CA ASP A 42 11.30 4.92 -4.19
C ASP A 42 11.21 5.33 -2.70
N LEU A 43 11.76 4.50 -1.81
CA LEU A 43 11.75 4.78 -0.37
C LEU A 43 12.41 6.13 0.00
N PRO A 44 13.58 6.50 -0.56
CA PRO A 44 14.13 7.85 -0.41
C PRO A 44 13.14 8.96 -0.78
N ALA A 45 12.46 8.88 -1.92
CA ALA A 45 11.49 9.89 -2.34
C ALA A 45 10.30 10.03 -1.36
N VAL A 46 9.85 8.92 -0.77
CA VAL A 46 8.85 8.92 0.31
C VAL A 46 9.37 9.69 1.52
N LEU A 47 10.58 9.39 2.00
CA LEU A 47 11.18 10.04 3.17
C LEU A 47 11.50 11.52 2.93
N ASP A 48 11.96 11.87 1.73
CA ASP A 48 12.18 13.26 1.34
C ASP A 48 10.88 14.06 1.32
N THR A 49 9.79 13.45 0.85
CA THR A 49 8.46 14.06 0.91
C THR A 49 8.01 14.26 2.35
N VAL A 50 8.20 13.26 3.23
CA VAL A 50 7.88 13.39 4.66
C VAL A 50 8.66 14.55 5.30
N ALA A 51 9.97 14.63 5.05
CA ALA A 51 10.84 15.67 5.58
C ALA A 51 10.45 17.06 5.05
N ALA A 52 10.22 17.19 3.74
CA ALA A 52 9.81 18.44 3.09
C ALA A 52 8.46 18.95 3.61
N GLU A 53 7.56 18.06 4.02
CA GLU A 53 6.28 18.40 4.62
C GLU A 53 6.38 18.70 6.13
N GLY A 54 7.59 18.83 6.69
CA GLY A 54 7.83 19.23 8.09
C GLY A 54 7.54 18.12 9.10
N TRP A 55 7.79 16.87 8.73
CA TRP A 55 7.67 15.71 9.61
C TRP A 55 9.01 15.00 9.78
N THR A 56 9.21 14.42 10.97
CA THR A 56 10.37 13.57 11.28
C THR A 56 9.89 12.16 11.57
N PRO A 57 10.34 11.14 10.82
CA PRO A 57 10.13 9.74 11.18
C PRO A 57 10.83 9.40 12.50
N VAL A 58 10.10 8.79 13.43
CA VAL A 58 10.62 8.29 14.72
C VAL A 58 10.43 6.79 14.90
N GLY A 59 9.82 6.13 13.92
CA GLY A 59 9.68 4.69 13.82
C GLY A 59 9.27 4.33 12.40
N GLY A 60 9.64 3.13 11.95
CA GLY A 60 9.34 2.65 10.62
C GLY A 60 9.27 1.12 10.58
N HIS A 61 8.39 0.60 9.75
CA HIS A 61 8.29 -0.81 9.40
C HIS A 61 8.04 -0.93 7.90
N ILE A 62 8.95 -1.58 7.19
CA ILE A 62 8.72 -1.97 5.79
C ILE A 62 8.10 -3.36 5.83
N SER A 63 6.95 -3.52 5.19
CA SER A 63 6.29 -4.81 5.08
C SER A 63 7.23 -5.80 4.40
N SER A 64 7.46 -6.93 5.06
CA SER A 64 8.23 -8.02 4.47
C SER A 64 7.45 -8.64 3.30
N ARG A 65 8.18 -9.31 2.39
CA ARG A 65 7.57 -10.10 1.31
C ARG A 65 6.48 -11.04 1.82
N ARG A 66 6.73 -11.71 2.96
CA ARG A 66 5.77 -12.63 3.58
C ARG A 66 4.50 -11.94 4.06
N GLU A 67 4.59 -10.72 4.57
CA GLU A 67 3.43 -9.94 5.00
C GLU A 67 2.60 -9.48 3.80
N LEU A 68 3.25 -9.01 2.74
CA LEU A 68 2.58 -8.64 1.49
C LEU A 68 1.90 -9.86 0.84
N ASP A 69 2.62 -10.98 0.70
CA ASP A 69 2.03 -12.22 0.17
C ASP A 69 0.84 -12.67 1.01
N ALA A 70 0.94 -12.62 2.34
CA ALA A 70 -0.16 -13.01 3.23
C ALA A 70 -1.38 -12.10 3.06
N TYR A 71 -1.19 -10.79 2.88
CA TYR A 71 -2.27 -9.86 2.55
C TYR A 71 -2.94 -10.23 1.23
N GLU A 72 -2.15 -10.47 0.18
CA GLU A 72 -2.68 -10.82 -1.15
C GLU A 72 -3.45 -12.14 -1.16
N TRP A 73 -2.95 -13.15 -0.44
CA TRP A 73 -3.67 -14.41 -0.23
C TRP A 73 -4.98 -14.20 0.52
N ALA A 74 -4.98 -13.36 1.57
CA ALA A 74 -6.17 -13.08 2.35
C ALA A 74 -7.23 -12.35 1.53
N TRP A 75 -6.85 -11.32 0.76
CA TRP A 75 -7.77 -10.55 -0.06
C TRP A 75 -8.41 -11.42 -1.14
N THR A 76 -7.61 -11.88 -2.09
CA THR A 76 -8.12 -12.60 -3.26
C THR A 76 -8.69 -13.96 -2.87
N GLY A 77 -8.14 -14.60 -1.83
CA GLY A 77 -8.66 -15.86 -1.28
C GLY A 77 -10.02 -15.71 -0.62
N SER A 78 -10.25 -14.64 0.15
CA SER A 78 -11.56 -14.38 0.77
C SER A 78 -12.65 -14.16 -0.28
N LEU A 79 -12.33 -13.41 -1.33
CA LEU A 79 -13.27 -13.14 -2.42
C LEU A 79 -13.60 -14.43 -3.21
N ALA A 80 -12.58 -15.23 -3.55
CA ALA A 80 -12.78 -16.50 -4.22
C ALA A 80 -13.59 -17.50 -3.37
N SER A 81 -13.28 -17.61 -2.07
CA SER A 81 -14.02 -18.50 -1.16
C SER A 81 -15.49 -18.12 -1.09
N TRP A 82 -15.80 -16.82 -0.93
CA TRP A 82 -17.18 -16.34 -0.88
C TRP A 82 -17.97 -16.71 -2.14
N ALA A 83 -17.35 -16.55 -3.32
CA ALA A 83 -17.98 -16.83 -4.59
C ALA A 83 -18.23 -18.33 -4.82
N LEU A 84 -17.27 -19.19 -4.46
CA LEU A 84 -17.39 -20.64 -4.53
C LEU A 84 -18.47 -21.18 -3.59
N ASP A 85 -18.65 -20.56 -2.42
CA ASP A 85 -19.70 -20.91 -1.48
C ASP A 85 -21.11 -20.45 -1.95
N ARG A 86 -21.18 -19.61 -2.98
CA ARG A 86 -22.42 -19.00 -3.52
C ARG A 86 -22.51 -19.07 -5.04
N PRO A 87 -22.46 -20.27 -5.65
CA PRO A 87 -22.37 -20.39 -7.11
C PRO A 87 -23.61 -19.90 -7.88
N GLY A 88 -24.76 -19.78 -7.22
CA GLY A 88 -26.00 -19.25 -7.82
C GLY A 88 -26.20 -17.75 -7.63
N ASP A 89 -25.30 -17.07 -6.91
CA ASP A 89 -25.36 -15.63 -6.73
C ASP A 89 -24.94 -14.93 -8.04
N PRO A 90 -25.68 -13.91 -8.51
CA PRO A 90 -25.38 -13.21 -9.75
C PRO A 90 -23.95 -12.62 -9.78
N ASP A 91 -23.38 -12.28 -8.62
CA ASP A 91 -22.06 -11.65 -8.53
C ASP A 91 -20.92 -12.67 -8.38
N SER A 92 -21.23 -13.97 -8.22
CA SER A 92 -20.23 -15.02 -7.98
C SER A 92 -19.20 -15.12 -9.12
N ALA A 93 -19.66 -15.11 -10.37
CA ALA A 93 -18.77 -15.20 -11.53
C ALA A 93 -17.82 -13.99 -11.63
N GLN A 94 -18.32 -12.79 -11.33
CA GLN A 94 -17.50 -11.59 -11.31
C GLN A 94 -16.47 -11.64 -10.18
N ALA A 95 -16.88 -12.05 -8.98
CA ALA A 95 -15.98 -12.17 -7.83
C ALA A 95 -14.82 -13.16 -8.10
N LEU A 96 -15.10 -14.29 -8.76
CA LEU A 96 -14.06 -15.24 -9.18
C LEU A 96 -13.12 -14.62 -10.22
N ALA A 97 -13.66 -13.94 -11.23
CA ALA A 97 -12.85 -13.30 -12.26
C ALA A 97 -11.93 -12.23 -11.65
N THR A 98 -12.46 -11.35 -10.79
CA THR A 98 -11.67 -10.31 -10.10
C THR A 98 -10.58 -10.92 -9.21
N ALA A 99 -10.90 -11.99 -8.46
CA ALA A 99 -9.91 -12.65 -7.61
C ALA A 99 -8.79 -13.34 -8.41
N ALA A 100 -9.10 -13.85 -9.60
CA ALA A 100 -8.13 -14.47 -10.49
C ALA A 100 -7.24 -13.41 -11.18
N GLU A 101 -7.86 -12.37 -11.75
CA GLU A 101 -7.16 -11.24 -12.37
C GLU A 101 -6.17 -10.62 -11.39
N HIS A 102 -6.62 -10.28 -10.18
CA HIS A 102 -5.75 -9.64 -9.21
C HIS A 102 -4.58 -10.53 -8.74
N ARG A 103 -4.77 -11.85 -8.74
CA ARG A 103 -3.70 -12.78 -8.41
C ARG A 103 -2.63 -12.84 -9.49
N GLU A 104 -3.04 -12.82 -10.76
CA GLU A 104 -2.10 -12.75 -11.88
C GLU A 104 -1.32 -11.43 -11.85
N GLU A 105 -2.02 -10.33 -11.63
CA GLU A 105 -1.46 -8.99 -11.45
C GLU A 105 -0.39 -8.93 -10.36
N TRP A 106 -0.66 -9.50 -9.17
CA TRP A 106 0.33 -9.62 -8.11
C TRP A 106 1.52 -10.44 -8.60
N LEU A 107 1.29 -11.72 -8.94
CA LEU A 107 2.37 -12.70 -9.18
C LEU A 107 3.26 -12.36 -10.37
N HIS A 108 2.71 -11.73 -11.40
CA HIS A 108 3.40 -11.47 -12.67
C HIS A 108 3.67 -9.99 -12.94
N GLY A 109 2.91 -9.09 -12.31
CA GLY A 109 3.03 -7.65 -12.55
C GLY A 109 4.03 -7.00 -11.62
N TYR A 110 3.65 -6.85 -10.34
CA TYR A 110 4.31 -5.90 -9.44
C TYR A 110 4.79 -6.50 -8.12
N ARG A 111 4.62 -7.81 -7.89
CA ARG A 111 5.07 -8.45 -6.65
C ARG A 111 6.50 -8.07 -6.30
N ASP A 112 7.47 -8.34 -7.16
CA ASP A 112 8.88 -8.18 -6.80
C ASP A 112 9.38 -6.72 -6.77
N SER A 113 8.61 -5.77 -7.30
CA SER A 113 8.97 -4.33 -7.30
C SER A 113 8.22 -3.51 -6.26
N PHE A 114 7.06 -3.97 -5.77
CA PHE A 114 6.25 -3.23 -4.82
C PHE A 114 6.71 -3.44 -3.38
N GLY A 115 6.88 -2.33 -2.67
CA GLY A 115 7.08 -2.26 -1.22
C GLY A 115 6.01 -1.41 -0.54
N PHE A 116 5.82 -1.63 0.76
CA PHE A 116 4.92 -0.82 1.58
C PHE A 116 5.61 -0.43 2.89
N VAL A 117 5.57 0.84 3.26
CA VAL A 117 6.20 1.35 4.48
C VAL A 117 5.18 1.98 5.40
N CYS A 118 5.21 1.58 6.67
CA CYS A 118 4.49 2.21 7.77
C CYS A 118 5.46 3.09 8.56
N LEU A 119 5.17 4.38 8.70
CA LEU A 119 5.98 5.35 9.43
C LEU A 119 5.22 5.95 10.59
N VAL A 120 5.89 6.03 11.75
CA VAL A 120 5.44 6.85 12.88
C VAL A 120 6.15 8.19 12.79
N LEU A 121 5.39 9.26 12.61
CA LEU A 121 5.87 10.61 12.37
C LEU A 121 5.57 11.53 13.55
N ARG A 122 6.50 12.45 13.81
CA ARG A 122 6.30 13.61 14.68
C ARG A 122 6.43 14.89 13.85
N PRO A 123 5.67 15.95 14.15
CA PRO A 123 5.94 17.25 13.54
C PRO A 123 7.38 17.66 13.86
N SER A 124 8.14 18.02 12.84
CA SER A 124 9.43 18.67 13.03
C SER A 124 9.13 20.03 13.65
N SER A 125 9.71 20.34 14.81
CA SER A 125 9.66 21.69 15.34
C SER A 125 10.30 22.61 14.30
N GLY A 126 9.52 23.54 13.74
CA GLY A 126 10.09 24.70 13.06
C GLY A 126 10.83 25.59 14.04
#